data_AF-A0A081CBP0-F1
#
_entry.id   AF-A0A081CBP0-F1
#
_cell.length_a   1.000
_cell.length_b   1.000
_cell.length_c   1.000
_cell.angle_alpha   90.00
_cell.angle_beta   90.00
_cell.angle_gamma   90.00
#
_symmetry.space_group_name_H-M   'P 1'
#
loop_
_entity.id
_entity.type
_entity.pdbx_description
1 polymer ?
#
loop_
_entity_poly.entity_id
_entity_poly.type
_entity_poly.pdbx_seq_one_letter_code
_entity_poly.pdbx_strand_id
1 'polypeptide(L)'
;MFSKTASLAIVALLSVSGALAQSPFGPPSTAGIVQDESQFDNYCGIGNRITNQAYACFLFSGDIRNSMLEPSAHGYMNSDGSRFVLVWDGKMQSFAFDDNTFTITMGKNNCLDVARTSLISGTTQTTGPVQHYTACPNSDLIPVS
;
A
#
# COMPACT_ATOMS: atom_id res chain seq x y z
N MET A 1 17.08 29.22 -65.28
CA MET A 1 17.83 29.09 -64.01
C MET A 1 16.84 28.80 -62.90
N PHE A 2 17.08 27.74 -62.16
CA PHE A 2 16.28 27.26 -61.02
C PHE A 2 16.38 28.22 -59.84
N SER A 3 15.32 28.37 -59.04
CA SER A 3 15.45 28.15 -57.60
C SER A 3 14.11 27.86 -56.93
N LYS A 4 14.10 26.79 -56.14
CA LYS A 4 13.00 26.28 -55.32
C LYS A 4 12.96 27.08 -54.01
N THR A 5 11.77 27.29 -53.44
CA THR A 5 11.66 27.53 -51.99
C THR A 5 10.48 26.74 -51.44
N ALA A 6 10.83 25.91 -50.46
CA ALA A 6 10.05 24.80 -49.94
C ALA A 6 9.05 25.23 -48.86
N SER A 7 7.97 24.46 -48.77
CA SER A 7 6.99 24.43 -47.69
C SER A 7 7.61 24.31 -46.29
N LEU A 8 6.97 24.95 -45.32
CA LEU A 8 7.02 24.57 -43.91
C LEU A 8 5.62 24.75 -43.32
N ALA A 9 4.80 23.69 -43.37
CA ALA A 9 3.60 23.60 -42.57
C ALA A 9 3.98 22.94 -41.24
N ILE A 10 3.97 23.72 -40.16
CA ILE A 10 4.25 23.25 -38.81
C ILE A 10 3.01 22.51 -38.32
N VAL A 11 3.08 21.18 -38.31
CA VAL A 11 2.07 20.35 -37.64
C VAL A 11 2.31 20.47 -36.14
N ALA A 12 1.47 21.25 -35.46
CA ALA A 12 1.42 21.26 -34.01
C ALA A 12 0.80 19.93 -33.54
N LEU A 13 1.64 19.00 -33.13
CA LEU A 13 1.20 17.80 -32.40
C LEU A 13 0.68 18.27 -31.04
N LEU A 14 -0.65 18.30 -30.89
CA LEU A 14 -1.32 18.34 -29.60
C LEU A 14 -0.96 17.05 -28.85
N SER A 15 0.15 17.08 -28.11
CA SER A 15 0.43 16.06 -27.11
C SER A 15 -0.68 16.14 -26.07
N VAL A 16 -1.66 15.24 -26.18
CA VAL A 16 -2.59 14.95 -25.10
C VAL A 16 -1.74 14.35 -23.99
N SER A 17 -1.20 15.21 -23.14
CA SER A 17 -0.70 14.80 -21.83
C SER A 17 -1.91 14.25 -21.11
N GLY A 18 -2.07 12.92 -21.12
CA GLY A 18 -3.00 12.25 -20.25
C GLY A 18 -2.63 12.66 -18.84
N ALA A 19 -3.38 13.59 -18.27
CA ALA A 19 -3.32 13.86 -16.85
C ALA A 19 -3.74 12.55 -16.19
N LEU A 20 -2.75 11.75 -15.77
CA LEU A 20 -2.97 10.66 -14.84
C LEU A 20 -3.74 11.32 -13.70
N ALA A 21 -4.97 10.87 -13.47
CA ALA A 21 -5.78 11.34 -12.37
C ALA A 21 -4.90 11.28 -11.12
N GLN A 22 -4.47 12.44 -10.64
CA GLN A 22 -3.63 12.51 -9.45
C GLN A 22 -4.52 12.01 -8.33
N SER A 23 -4.24 10.80 -7.85
CA SER A 23 -4.84 10.32 -6.61
C SER A 23 -4.66 11.43 -5.57
N PRO A 24 -5.70 11.77 -4.79
CA PRO A 24 -5.56 12.78 -3.74
C PRO A 24 -4.48 12.43 -2.71
N PHE A 25 -3.99 11.18 -2.73
CA PHE A 25 -2.97 10.60 -1.86
C PHE A 25 -1.55 10.57 -2.47
N GLY A 26 -1.34 11.20 -3.63
CA GLY A 26 -0.04 11.19 -4.32
C GLY A 26 0.26 9.88 -5.06
N PRO A 27 1.49 9.68 -5.56
CA PRO A 27 1.87 8.45 -6.23
C PRO A 27 1.99 7.27 -5.23
N PRO A 28 1.85 6.02 -5.69
CA PRO A 28 2.10 4.85 -4.86
C PRO A 28 3.46 4.88 -4.18
N SER A 29 3.51 4.40 -2.93
CA SER A 29 4.70 4.32 -2.11
C SER A 29 4.59 3.16 -1.13
N THR A 30 5.71 2.51 -0.86
CA THR A 30 5.87 1.49 0.19
C THR A 30 6.97 1.90 1.16
N ALA A 31 7.19 3.22 1.33
CA ALA A 31 8.21 3.73 2.25
C ALA A 31 8.06 3.12 3.65
N GLY A 32 9.18 2.63 4.20
CA GLY A 32 9.21 1.93 5.49
C GLY A 32 8.90 0.43 5.43
N ILE A 33 8.46 -0.10 4.28
CA ILE A 33 8.32 -1.53 4.02
C ILE A 33 9.44 -1.98 3.08
N VAL A 34 10.33 -2.84 3.57
CA VAL A 34 11.52 -3.30 2.84
C VAL A 34 11.21 -4.61 2.11
N GLN A 35 11.69 -4.76 0.87
CA GLN A 35 11.66 -6.06 0.19
C GLN A 35 12.71 -6.98 0.82
N ASP A 36 12.27 -7.90 1.66
CA ASP A 36 13.10 -8.90 2.33
C ASP A 36 12.22 -10.13 2.63
N GLU A 37 12.30 -11.12 1.73
CA GLU A 37 11.50 -12.34 1.81
C GLU A 37 11.85 -13.18 3.03
N SER A 38 13.13 -13.22 3.41
CA SER A 38 13.54 -13.95 4.60
C SER A 38 12.96 -13.34 5.87
N GLN A 39 12.96 -12.01 5.98
CA GLN A 39 12.31 -11.34 7.10
C GLN A 39 10.80 -11.52 7.07
N PHE A 40 10.16 -11.38 5.91
CA PHE A 40 8.73 -11.65 5.77
C PHE A 40 8.37 -13.07 6.26
N ASP A 41 9.12 -14.09 5.84
CA ASP A 41 8.88 -15.49 6.22
C ASP A 41 9.09 -15.76 7.72
N ASN A 42 9.97 -15.01 8.40
CA ASN A 42 10.12 -15.07 9.86
C ASN A 42 8.90 -14.54 10.63
N TYR A 43 8.01 -13.79 9.99
CA TYR A 43 6.78 -13.33 10.63
C TYR A 43 5.55 -14.09 10.11
N CYS A 44 5.43 -14.24 8.79
CA CYS A 44 4.21 -14.72 8.14
C CYS A 44 4.35 -16.13 7.53
N GLY A 45 5.58 -16.67 7.48
CA GLY A 45 5.86 -18.02 6.99
C GLY A 45 5.30 -19.12 7.89
N ILE A 46 5.15 -20.31 7.33
CA ILE A 46 4.68 -21.49 8.07
C ILE A 46 5.82 -21.98 8.98
N GLY A 47 5.57 -22.05 10.28
CA GLY A 47 6.46 -22.68 11.26
C GLY A 47 7.54 -21.80 11.89
N ASN A 48 7.79 -20.59 11.38
CA ASN A 48 8.88 -19.70 11.85
C ASN A 48 8.39 -18.43 12.53
N ARG A 49 7.24 -18.46 13.20
CA ARG A 49 6.55 -17.25 13.64
C ARG A 49 7.12 -16.70 14.94
N ILE A 50 7.69 -15.50 14.88
CA ILE A 50 8.13 -14.72 16.05
C ILE A 50 6.93 -14.51 16.99
N THR A 51 7.11 -14.64 18.31
CA THR A 51 6.03 -14.55 19.31
C THR A 51 6.18 -13.41 20.32
N ASN A 52 7.38 -12.84 20.44
CA ASN A 52 7.71 -11.75 21.36
C ASN A 52 7.57 -10.34 20.74
N GLN A 53 7.04 -10.25 19.52
CA GLN A 53 6.89 -9.01 18.78
C GLN A 53 5.46 -8.95 18.23
N ALA A 54 4.81 -7.78 18.34
CA ALA A 54 3.50 -7.57 17.73
C ALA A 54 3.68 -7.24 16.24
N TYR A 55 2.95 -7.93 15.38
CA TYR A 55 2.95 -7.73 13.92
C TYR A 55 1.62 -8.16 13.31
N ALA A 56 1.37 -7.70 12.09
CA ALA A 56 0.22 -8.08 11.28
C ALA A 56 0.67 -8.48 9.87
N CYS A 57 0.20 -9.65 9.40
CA CYS A 57 0.45 -10.15 8.06
C CYS A 57 -0.73 -9.79 7.15
N PHE A 58 -0.43 -9.33 5.95
CA PHE A 58 -1.42 -8.86 4.97
C PHE A 58 -1.27 -9.56 3.64
N LEU A 59 -2.41 -9.76 2.96
CA LEU A 59 -2.49 -10.29 1.60
C LEU A 59 -3.16 -9.25 0.70
N PHE A 60 -2.49 -8.94 -0.41
CA PHE A 60 -2.98 -8.05 -1.45
C PHE A 60 -2.99 -8.77 -2.80
N SER A 61 -4.06 -8.59 -3.58
CA SER A 61 -4.17 -9.15 -4.93
C SER A 61 -3.44 -8.25 -5.94
N GLY A 62 -2.11 -8.33 -5.96
CA GLY A 62 -1.26 -7.54 -6.84
C GLY A 62 0.09 -7.28 -6.21
N ASP A 63 0.74 -6.20 -6.63
CA ASP A 63 2.00 -5.74 -6.04
C ASP A 63 1.77 -4.40 -5.35
N ILE A 64 1.97 -4.36 -4.02
CA ILE A 64 1.73 -3.16 -3.22
C ILE A 64 2.55 -1.95 -3.67
N ARG A 65 3.69 -2.15 -4.35
CA ARG A 65 4.52 -1.05 -4.89
C ARG A 65 3.78 -0.20 -5.91
N ASN A 66 2.72 -0.75 -6.50
CA ASN A 66 1.92 -0.08 -7.53
C ASN A 66 0.60 0.51 -7.01
N SER A 67 0.23 0.25 -5.74
CA SER A 67 -1.12 0.54 -5.25
C SER A 67 -1.21 1.04 -3.81
N MET A 68 -0.19 0.79 -2.98
CA MET A 68 -0.17 1.29 -1.61
C MET A 68 0.08 2.81 -1.61
N LEU A 69 -0.66 3.50 -0.77
CA LEU A 69 -0.66 4.96 -0.64
C LEU A 69 -0.36 5.34 0.82
N GLU A 70 0.35 6.45 0.99
CA GLU A 70 0.65 7.09 2.28
C GLU A 70 1.08 6.13 3.41
N PRO A 71 2.04 5.21 3.18
CA PRO A 71 2.49 4.35 4.27
C PRO A 71 3.22 5.18 5.33
N SER A 72 2.70 5.12 6.55
CA SER A 72 3.43 5.37 7.78
C SER A 72 3.56 4.04 8.48
N ALA A 73 4.40 3.17 7.94
CA ALA A 73 4.46 1.77 8.34
C ALA A 73 5.89 1.27 8.36
N HIS A 74 6.16 0.26 9.17
CA HIS A 74 7.47 -0.38 9.25
C HIS A 74 7.30 -1.89 9.08
N GLY A 75 8.05 -2.49 8.16
CA GLY A 75 8.00 -3.93 7.99
C GLY A 75 8.64 -4.45 6.72
N TYR A 76 8.15 -5.59 6.24
CA TYR A 76 8.76 -6.34 5.16
C TYR A 76 7.73 -6.86 4.16
N MET A 77 8.13 -7.04 2.91
CA MET A 77 7.30 -7.66 1.87
C MET A 77 8.03 -8.82 1.21
N ASN A 78 7.25 -9.77 0.68
CA ASN A 78 7.77 -10.84 -0.15
C ASN A 78 8.18 -10.32 -1.54
N SER A 79 8.87 -11.15 -2.33
CA SER A 79 9.49 -10.70 -3.59
C SER A 79 8.49 -10.17 -4.64
N ASP A 80 7.28 -10.73 -4.70
CA ASP A 80 6.24 -10.31 -5.65
C ASP A 80 5.39 -9.13 -5.15
N GLY A 81 5.55 -8.72 -3.89
CA GLY A 81 4.80 -7.62 -3.30
C GLY A 81 3.33 -7.94 -3.03
N SER A 82 2.90 -9.19 -3.15
CA SER A 82 1.51 -9.61 -2.87
C SER A 82 1.26 -9.84 -1.38
N ARG A 83 2.32 -9.97 -0.58
CA ARG A 83 2.23 -10.18 0.86
C ARG A 83 3.23 -9.30 1.57
N PHE A 84 2.79 -8.78 2.71
CA PHE A 84 3.65 -7.95 3.54
C PHE A 84 3.30 -8.11 5.02
N VAL A 85 4.25 -7.79 5.87
CA VAL A 85 4.12 -7.75 7.31
C VAL A 85 4.40 -6.34 7.79
N LEU A 86 3.60 -5.86 8.74
CA LEU A 86 3.92 -4.66 9.50
C LEU A 86 4.32 -5.06 10.91
N VAL A 87 5.49 -4.61 11.35
CA VAL A 87 6.07 -4.88 12.66
C VAL A 87 5.89 -3.65 13.52
N TRP A 88 5.28 -3.82 14.70
CA TRP A 88 5.03 -2.70 15.61
C TRP A 88 6.32 -2.12 16.16
N ASP A 89 6.51 -0.82 15.98
CA ASP A 89 7.70 -0.06 16.38
C ASP A 89 7.42 0.89 17.57
N GLY A 90 6.24 0.76 18.20
CA GLY A 90 5.83 1.65 19.30
C GLY A 90 4.95 2.82 18.86
N LYS A 91 4.69 2.99 17.56
CA LYS A 91 3.90 4.11 17.02
C LYS A 91 2.74 3.60 16.19
N MET A 92 1.64 4.37 16.18
CA MET A 92 0.52 4.12 15.28
C MET A 92 1.03 4.06 13.84
N GLN A 93 0.64 3.02 13.12
CA GLN A 93 1.00 2.84 11.73
C GLN A 93 -0.25 2.94 10.85
N SER A 94 -0.07 3.35 9.61
CA SER A 94 -1.16 3.46 8.65
C SER A 94 -0.70 3.23 7.23
N PHE A 95 -1.62 2.77 6.39
CA PHE A 95 -1.46 2.75 4.94
C PHE A 95 -2.85 2.83 4.29
N ALA A 96 -2.87 3.15 3.01
CA ALA A 96 -4.10 3.22 2.24
C ALA A 96 -3.98 2.48 0.89
N PHE A 97 -5.15 2.13 0.36
CA PHE A 97 -5.41 1.75 -1.01
C PHE A 97 -6.58 2.61 -1.50
N ASP A 98 -6.82 2.68 -2.82
CA ASP A 98 -7.77 3.62 -3.44
C ASP A 98 -9.16 3.69 -2.75
N ASP A 99 -9.63 2.58 -2.21
CA ASP A 99 -10.94 2.43 -1.60
C ASP A 99 -10.91 2.11 -0.10
N ASN A 100 -9.73 2.02 0.54
CA ASN A 100 -9.61 1.60 1.94
C ASN A 100 -8.42 2.26 2.64
N THR A 101 -8.61 2.72 3.87
CA THR A 101 -7.51 3.07 4.77
C THR A 101 -7.39 2.05 5.90
N PHE A 102 -6.16 1.81 6.32
CA PHE A 102 -5.82 0.90 7.40
C PHE A 102 -5.08 1.69 8.48
N THR A 103 -5.58 1.60 9.71
CA THR A 103 -4.91 2.12 10.90
C THR A 103 -4.57 0.97 11.82
N ILE A 104 -3.34 0.93 12.31
CA ILE A 104 -2.78 -0.14 13.12
C ILE A 104 -2.34 0.45 14.44
N THR A 105 -2.84 -0.12 15.53
CA THR A 105 -2.49 0.26 16.91
C THR A 105 -2.14 -0.96 17.74
N MET A 106 -1.39 -0.78 18.83
CA MET A 106 -1.17 -1.84 19.80
C MET A 106 -2.49 -2.20 20.49
N GLY A 107 -2.86 -3.48 20.41
CA GLY A 107 -3.96 -4.07 21.14
C GLY A 107 -3.50 -4.77 22.42
N LYS A 108 -4.25 -5.78 22.87
CA LYS A 108 -3.92 -6.57 24.06
C LYS A 108 -3.06 -7.78 23.69
N ASN A 109 -2.28 -8.30 24.65
CA ASN A 109 -1.54 -9.56 24.52
C ASN A 109 -0.60 -9.64 23.31
N ASN A 110 0.11 -8.55 22.99
CA ASN A 110 0.98 -8.43 21.81
C ASN A 110 0.25 -8.58 20.46
N CYS A 111 -1.07 -8.43 20.43
CA CYS A 111 -1.83 -8.35 19.19
C CYS A 111 -1.96 -6.89 18.76
N LEU A 112 -2.07 -6.67 17.45
CA LEU A 112 -2.40 -5.39 16.86
C LEU A 112 -3.89 -5.30 16.59
N ASP A 113 -4.46 -4.13 16.88
CA ASP A 113 -5.79 -3.77 16.43
C ASP A 113 -5.66 -3.08 15.08
N VAL A 114 -6.28 -3.66 14.06
CA VAL A 114 -6.25 -3.17 12.68
C VAL A 114 -7.66 -2.71 12.31
N ALA A 115 -7.80 -1.41 12.07
CA ALA A 115 -9.04 -0.80 11.62
C ALA A 115 -8.96 -0.55 10.11
N ARG A 116 -9.80 -1.23 9.32
CA ARG A 116 -10.02 -0.98 7.89
C ARG A 116 -11.23 -0.07 7.73
N THR A 117 -11.04 1.10 7.14
CA THR A 117 -12.13 2.04 6.85
C THR A 117 -12.31 2.14 5.35
N SER A 118 -13.50 1.82 4.85
CA SER A 118 -13.78 2.00 3.43
C SER A 118 -13.89 3.50 3.08
N LEU A 119 -13.27 3.89 1.98
CA LEU A 119 -13.37 5.22 1.39
C LEU A 119 -14.51 5.21 0.36
N ILE A 120 -15.44 6.16 0.48
CA ILE A 120 -16.48 6.33 -0.54
C ILE A 120 -15.88 7.13 -1.70
N SER A 121 -15.67 6.44 -2.82
CA SER A 121 -15.05 7.02 -4.03
C SER A 121 -15.89 8.19 -4.57
N GLY A 122 -15.23 9.30 -4.93
CA GLY A 122 -15.87 10.45 -5.60
C GLY A 122 -16.29 11.63 -4.73
N THR A 123 -16.06 11.62 -3.41
CA THR A 123 -16.33 12.77 -2.53
C THR A 123 -15.24 12.98 -1.48
N THR A 124 -14.99 14.23 -1.10
CA THR A 124 -14.18 14.62 0.05
C THR A 124 -14.60 13.83 1.29
N GLN A 125 -13.75 12.90 1.72
CA GLN A 125 -13.75 12.20 3.02
C GLN A 125 -15.14 11.96 3.63
N THR A 126 -15.91 11.03 3.06
CA THR A 126 -16.96 10.35 3.83
C THR A 126 -16.41 8.98 4.20
N THR A 127 -16.13 8.77 5.48
CA THR A 127 -15.66 7.48 6.02
C THR A 127 -16.81 6.49 6.01
N GLY A 128 -16.65 5.39 5.28
CA GLY A 128 -17.58 4.26 5.27
C GLY A 128 -17.49 3.41 6.54
N PRO A 129 -18.10 2.21 6.53
CA PRO A 129 -18.05 1.30 7.68
C PRO A 129 -16.59 0.96 8.04
N VAL A 130 -16.34 0.85 9.35
CA VAL A 130 -15.06 0.41 9.89
C VAL A 130 -15.15 -1.07 10.24
N GLN A 131 -14.22 -1.85 9.71
CA GLN A 131 -14.01 -3.24 10.08
C GLN A 131 -12.79 -3.34 10.98
N HIS A 132 -12.92 -4.10 12.07
CA HIS A 132 -11.83 -4.32 13.02
C HIS A 132 -11.33 -5.74 12.93
N TYR A 133 -10.01 -5.88 12.85
CA TYR A 133 -9.29 -7.14 12.89
C TYR A 133 -8.33 -7.13 14.07
N THR A 134 -8.18 -8.27 14.73
CA THR A 134 -7.13 -8.47 15.73
C THR A 134 -6.05 -9.34 15.13
N ALA A 135 -4.86 -8.77 14.93
CA ALA A 135 -3.70 -9.46 14.38
C ALA A 135 -2.75 -9.84 15.50
N CYS A 136 -2.84 -11.09 15.96
CA CYS A 136 -1.90 -11.64 16.93
C CYS A 136 -0.72 -12.31 16.22
N PRO A 137 0.42 -12.51 16.91
CA PRO A 137 1.44 -13.43 16.45
C PRO A 137 0.78 -14.78 16.17
N ASN A 138 1.01 -15.34 14.97
CA ASN A 138 0.34 -16.54 14.45
C ASN A 138 -1.10 -16.42 13.93
N SER A 139 -1.66 -15.21 13.83
CA SER A 139 -2.91 -15.01 13.09
C SER A 139 -2.73 -15.21 11.58
N ASP A 140 -3.83 -15.47 10.89
CA ASP A 140 -3.86 -15.57 9.44
C ASP A 140 -3.63 -14.20 8.76
N LEU A 141 -3.35 -14.23 7.46
CA LEU A 141 -3.18 -13.00 6.68
C LEU A 141 -4.50 -12.24 6.59
N ILE A 142 -4.45 -10.93 6.83
CA ILE A 142 -5.59 -10.03 6.66
C ILE A 142 -5.70 -9.66 5.18
N PRO A 143 -6.84 -9.92 4.51
CA PRO A 143 -7.05 -9.48 3.14
C PRO A 143 -7.22 -7.96 3.09
N VAL A 144 -6.52 -7.34 2.15
CA VAL A 144 -6.60 -5.90 1.88
C VAL A 144 -7.75 -5.55 0.93
N SER A 145 -8.12 -6.48 0.04
CA SER A 145 -9.26 -6.38 -0.89
C SER A 145 -10.60 -6.58 -0.20
#